data_AF-A0A7J0CLK4-F1
#
_entry.id   AF-A0A7J0CLK4-F1
#
_cell.length_a   1.000
_cell.length_b   1.000
_cell.length_c   1.000
_cell.angle_alpha   90.00
_cell.angle_beta   90.00
_cell.angle_gamma   90.00
#
_symmetry.space_group_name_H-M   'P 1'
#
loop_
_entity.id
_entity.type
_entity.pdbx_description
1 polymer ?
#
loop_
_entity_poly.entity_id
_entity_poly.type
_entity_poly.pdbx_seq_one_letter_code
_entity_poly.pdbx_strand_id
1 'polypeptide(L)'
;MEPADERFERDETFDLPAFWEARAAEFARSLLRTEVTVRVSESGARQLSYTGDRAAAAEALAKAPPAGPDGWRTVTLPVESLDVAYGQLLSLGPELEVVAPEELRSRFAGAVERLSDLYR
;
A
#
# COMPACT_ATOMS: atom_id res chain seq x y z
N MET A 1 -16.12 -20.08 -31.95
CA MET A 1 -14.74 -19.76 -32.37
C MET A 1 -14.05 -21.07 -32.62
N GLU A 2 -13.67 -21.35 -33.87
CA GLU A 2 -12.80 -22.48 -34.20
C GLU A 2 -11.35 -21.99 -34.26
N PRO A 3 -10.38 -22.74 -33.69
CA PRO A 3 -8.97 -22.35 -33.76
C PRO A 3 -8.46 -22.40 -35.20
N ALA A 4 -7.65 -21.42 -35.60
CA ALA A 4 -6.99 -21.43 -36.90
C ALA A 4 -5.82 -22.43 -36.90
N ASP A 5 -5.68 -23.20 -37.99
CA ASP A 5 -4.56 -24.16 -38.19
C ASP A 5 -3.21 -23.49 -38.50
N GLU A 6 -3.15 -22.16 -38.45
CA GLU A 6 -1.95 -21.37 -38.69
C GLU A 6 -1.00 -21.42 -37.49
N ARG A 7 0.29 -21.72 -37.74
CA ARG A 7 1.32 -21.79 -36.70
C ARG A 7 2.03 -20.44 -36.60
N PHE A 8 2.36 -20.03 -35.38
CA PHE A 8 3.21 -18.88 -35.12
C PHE A 8 4.59 -19.34 -34.65
N GLU A 9 5.63 -18.62 -35.08
CA GLU A 9 6.97 -18.79 -34.54
C GLU A 9 7.14 -17.87 -33.32
N ARG A 10 7.70 -18.42 -32.24
CA ARG A 10 8.01 -17.63 -31.03
C ARG A 10 9.20 -16.74 -31.33
N ASP A 11 9.06 -15.45 -31.05
CA ASP A 11 10.19 -14.52 -31.01
C ASP A 11 11.14 -14.90 -29.85
N GLU A 12 12.36 -15.34 -30.18
CA GLU A 12 13.38 -15.74 -29.21
C GLU A 12 13.95 -14.54 -28.43
N THR A 13 13.78 -13.31 -28.94
CA THR A 13 14.20 -12.08 -28.26
C THR A 13 13.15 -11.53 -27.29
N PHE A 14 11.94 -12.10 -27.31
CA PHE A 14 10.86 -11.66 -26.42
C PHE A 14 11.03 -12.20 -25.00
N ASP A 15 11.45 -11.31 -24.10
CA ASP A 15 11.53 -11.56 -22.66
C ASP A 15 10.14 -11.46 -22.03
N LEU A 16 9.43 -12.59 -22.05
CA LEU A 16 8.09 -12.72 -21.47
C LEU A 16 8.08 -12.40 -19.96
N PRO A 17 9.01 -12.88 -19.11
CA PRO A 17 9.10 -12.47 -17.71
C PRO A 17 9.20 -10.95 -17.50
N ALA A 18 10.17 -10.29 -18.12
CA ALA A 18 10.38 -8.85 -17.95
C ALA A 18 9.18 -8.04 -18.46
N PHE A 19 8.58 -8.47 -19.56
CA PHE A 19 7.35 -7.86 -20.08
C PHE A 19 6.21 -7.94 -19.05
N TRP A 20 5.97 -9.12 -18.47
CA TRP A 20 4.92 -9.28 -17.48
C TRP A 20 5.18 -8.52 -16.18
N GLU A 21 6.43 -8.48 -15.69
CA GLU A 21 6.80 -7.68 -14.52
C GLU A 21 6.48 -6.19 -14.73
N ALA A 22 6.86 -5.64 -15.88
CA ALA A 22 6.59 -4.24 -16.23
C ALA A 22 5.08 -3.96 -16.30
N ARG A 23 4.30 -4.82 -16.97
CA ARG A 23 2.85 -4.64 -17.14
C ARG A 23 2.08 -4.83 -15.85
N ALA A 24 2.49 -5.76 -14.99
CA ALA A 24 1.91 -5.95 -13.66
C ALA A 24 2.14 -4.71 -12.77
N ALA A 25 3.36 -4.14 -12.79
CA ALA A 25 3.66 -2.94 -12.03
C ALA A 25 2.87 -1.70 -12.52
N GLU A 26 2.70 -1.56 -13.84
CA GLU A 26 1.86 -0.51 -14.42
C GLU A 26 0.39 -0.65 -14.00
N PHE A 27 -0.13 -1.88 -14.06
CA PHE A 27 -1.49 -2.17 -13.63
C PHE A 27 -1.70 -1.87 -12.14
N ALA A 28 -0.78 -2.32 -11.26
CA ALA A 28 -0.85 -2.05 -9.82
C ALA A 28 -0.91 -0.54 -9.53
N ARG A 29 -0.06 0.26 -10.18
CA ARG A 29 -0.11 1.74 -10.06
C ARG A 29 -1.43 2.33 -10.54
N SER A 30 -2.05 1.78 -11.57
CA SER A 30 -3.33 2.26 -12.10
C SER A 30 -4.52 2.04 -11.15
N LEU A 31 -4.38 1.14 -10.17
CA LEU A 31 -5.38 0.90 -9.14
C LEU A 31 -5.33 1.95 -8.02
N LEU A 32 -4.19 2.60 -7.79
CA LEU A 32 -3.99 3.57 -6.72
C LEU A 32 -4.66 4.90 -7.05
N ARG A 33 -5.89 5.08 -6.58
CA ARG A 33 -6.76 6.20 -6.95
C ARG A 33 -6.97 7.22 -5.84
N THR A 34 -6.55 6.91 -4.63
CA THR A 34 -6.73 7.74 -3.44
C THR A 34 -5.41 7.91 -2.71
N GLU A 35 -5.26 8.99 -1.94
CA GLU A 35 -4.13 9.20 -1.05
C GLU A 35 -4.58 9.24 0.41
N VAL A 36 -3.75 8.66 1.28
CA VAL A 36 -3.93 8.73 2.73
C VAL A 36 -2.66 9.28 3.36
N THR A 37 -2.80 10.17 4.33
CA THR A 37 -1.67 10.71 5.08
C THR A 37 -1.63 10.04 6.44
N VAL A 38 -0.49 9.45 6.75
CA VAL A 38 -0.27 8.74 8.01
C VAL A 38 0.99 9.24 8.69
N ARG A 39 1.04 9.14 10.01
CA ARG A 39 2.30 9.13 10.75
C ARG A 39 2.64 7.70 11.05
N VAL A 40 3.91 7.33 10.87
CA VAL A 40 4.42 5.99 11.19
C VAL A 40 5.64 6.11 12.07
N SER A 41 5.74 5.19 13.03
CA SER A 41 6.97 4.99 13.79
C SER A 41 8.05 4.35 12.90
N GLU A 42 9.27 4.25 13.42
CA GLU A 42 10.33 3.50 12.73
C GLU A 42 9.97 2.01 12.55
N SER A 43 9.29 1.41 13.53
CA SER A 43 8.80 0.03 13.44
C SER A 43 7.68 -0.09 12.40
N GLY A 44 6.73 0.84 12.41
CA GLY A 44 5.65 0.93 11.44
C GLY A 44 6.18 1.09 10.01
N ALA A 45 7.20 1.92 9.79
CA ALA A 45 7.82 2.10 8.48
C ALA A 45 8.48 0.80 7.95
N ARG A 46 9.13 0.02 8.83
CA ARG A 46 9.66 -1.30 8.45
C ARG A 46 8.54 -2.26 8.06
N GLN A 47 7.46 -2.31 8.84
CA GLN A 47 6.32 -3.21 8.59
C GLN A 47 5.50 -2.80 7.36
N LEU A 48 5.37 -1.50 7.10
CA LEU A 48 4.68 -0.95 5.93
C LEU A 48 5.28 -1.44 4.62
N SER A 49 6.60 -1.69 4.60
CA SER A 49 7.28 -2.30 3.44
C SER A 49 6.78 -3.71 3.10
N TYR A 50 6.03 -4.36 4.00
CA TYR A 50 5.44 -5.69 3.80
C TYR A 50 3.91 -5.65 3.66
N THR A 51 3.33 -4.45 3.60
CA THR A 51 1.88 -4.25 3.63
C THR A 51 1.41 -3.61 2.32
N GLY A 52 0.45 -4.22 1.64
CA GLY A 52 -0.13 -3.70 0.40
C GLY A 52 0.86 -3.68 -0.76
N ASP A 53 0.85 -2.58 -1.54
CA ASP A 53 1.82 -2.38 -2.63
C ASP A 53 3.17 -1.93 -2.05
N ARG A 54 4.10 -2.90 -1.96
CA ARG A 54 5.45 -2.70 -1.44
C ARG A 54 6.23 -1.62 -2.20
N ALA A 55 6.07 -1.52 -3.52
CA ALA A 55 6.81 -0.55 -4.32
C ALA A 55 6.30 0.86 -4.03
N ALA A 56 4.97 1.03 -3.99
CA ALA A 56 4.34 2.29 -3.65
C ALA A 56 4.68 2.76 -2.22
N ALA A 57 4.64 1.85 -1.25
CA ALA A 57 5.02 2.15 0.14
C ALA A 57 6.49 2.56 0.26
N ALA A 58 7.40 1.84 -0.41
CA ALA A 58 8.82 2.18 -0.40
C ALA A 58 9.10 3.54 -1.06
N GLU A 59 8.45 3.83 -2.19
CA GLU A 59 8.56 5.12 -2.87
C GLU A 59 8.04 6.27 -2.00
N ALA A 60 6.87 6.09 -1.37
CA ALA A 60 6.31 7.07 -0.45
C ALA A 60 7.22 7.33 0.76
N LEU A 61 7.78 6.27 1.36
CA LEU A 61 8.74 6.38 2.45
C LEU A 61 10.06 7.05 2.02
N ALA A 62 10.51 6.85 0.79
CA ALA A 62 11.71 7.51 0.27
C ALA A 62 11.49 9.01 0.04
N LYS A 63 10.28 9.42 -0.38
CA LYS A 63 9.91 10.82 -0.62
C LYS A 63 9.56 11.59 0.64
N ALA A 64 9.11 10.89 1.69
CA ALA A 64 8.69 11.52 2.93
C ALA A 64 9.88 12.20 3.66
N PRO A 65 9.64 13.27 4.44
CA PRO A 65 10.65 13.82 5.34
C PRO A 65 11.19 12.76 6.33
N PRO A 66 12.40 12.95 6.88
CA PRO A 66 12.89 12.10 7.97
C PRO A 66 11.98 12.18 9.19
N ALA A 67 12.13 11.22 10.10
CA ALA A 67 11.40 11.25 11.36
C ALA A 67 11.73 12.50 12.19
N GLY A 68 10.72 13.03 12.87
CA GLY A 68 10.87 14.11 13.82
C GLY A 68 11.53 13.64 15.12
N PRO A 69 11.72 14.56 16.09
CA PRO A 69 12.31 14.25 17.39
C PRO A 69 11.56 13.18 18.21
N ASP A 70 10.29 12.96 17.91
CA ASP A 70 9.44 11.94 18.53
C ASP A 70 9.61 10.55 17.91
N GLY A 71 10.43 10.40 16.87
CA GLY A 71 10.66 9.13 16.17
C GLY A 71 9.57 8.75 15.18
N TRP A 72 8.62 9.65 14.90
CA TRP A 72 7.55 9.45 13.92
C TRP A 72 7.80 10.27 12.66
N ARG A 73 7.35 9.76 11.52
CA ARG A 73 7.41 10.49 10.24
C ARG A 73 6.07 10.49 9.54
N THR A 74 5.77 11.58 8.85
CA THR A 74 4.54 11.73 8.06
C THR A 74 4.79 11.23 6.64
N VAL A 75 3.90 10.35 6.14
CA VAL A 75 3.99 9.71 4.84
C VAL A 75 2.63 9.82 4.15
N THR A 76 2.64 10.21 2.88
CA THR A 76 1.46 10.15 2.01
C THR A 76 1.52 8.88 1.19
N LEU A 77 0.56 7.98 1.40
CA LEU A 77 0.49 6.69 0.73
C LEU A 77 -0.59 6.71 -0.34
N PRO A 78 -0.24 6.40 -1.60
CA PRO A 78 -1.24 6.11 -2.61
C PRO A 78 -1.86 4.73 -2.31
N VAL A 79 -3.18 4.66 -2.32
CA VAL A 79 -3.96 3.46 -1.99
C VAL A 79 -5.05 3.25 -3.04
N GLU A 80 -5.48 1.99 -3.19
CA GLU A 80 -6.57 1.65 -4.12
C GLU A 80 -7.89 2.30 -3.68
N SER A 81 -8.20 2.16 -2.40
CA SER A 81 -9.40 2.71 -1.76
C SER A 81 -9.21 2.84 -0.25
N LEU A 82 -10.10 3.57 0.42
CA LEU A 82 -10.07 3.65 1.90
C LEU A 82 -10.38 2.32 2.58
N ASP A 83 -11.16 1.43 1.95
CA ASP A 83 -11.46 0.10 2.47
C ASP A 83 -10.23 -0.81 2.48
N VAL A 84 -9.49 -0.81 1.36
CA VAL A 84 -8.22 -1.54 1.24
C VAL A 84 -7.19 -0.97 2.22
N ALA A 85 -7.08 0.36 2.29
CA ALA A 85 -6.19 1.03 3.24
C ALA A 85 -6.54 0.69 4.69
N TYR A 86 -7.83 0.63 5.05
CA TYR A 86 -8.26 0.27 6.38
C TYR A 86 -7.79 -1.14 6.77
N GLY A 87 -8.05 -2.15 5.93
CA GLY A 87 -7.64 -3.52 6.22
C GLY A 87 -6.11 -3.70 6.30
N GLN A 88 -5.38 -3.02 5.42
CA GLN A 88 -3.92 -3.09 5.35
C GLN A 88 -3.24 -2.34 6.50
N LEU A 89 -3.66 -1.11 6.79
CA LEU A 89 -2.96 -0.26 7.76
C LEU A 89 -3.33 -0.62 9.20
N LEU A 90 -4.51 -1.19 9.45
CA LEU A 90 -4.92 -1.58 10.81
C LEU A 90 -4.02 -2.68 11.39
N SER A 91 -3.41 -3.53 10.54
CA SER A 91 -2.49 -4.58 11.01
C SER A 91 -1.19 -4.05 11.60
N LEU A 92 -0.87 -2.78 11.39
CA LEU A 92 0.30 -2.10 12.00
C LEU A 92 0.05 -1.72 13.46
N GLY A 93 -1.21 -1.81 13.91
CA GLY A 93 -1.58 -1.54 15.30
C GLY A 93 -1.14 -0.14 15.77
N PRO A 94 -0.50 -0.03 16.95
CA PRO A 94 -0.13 1.27 17.52
C PRO A 94 1.10 1.92 16.85
N GLU A 95 1.67 1.31 15.80
CA GLU A 95 2.83 1.85 15.08
C GLU A 95 2.46 2.80 13.93
N LEU A 96 1.16 3.06 13.75
CA LEU A 96 0.60 3.94 12.73
C LEU A 96 -0.53 4.81 13.29
N GLU A 97 -0.52 6.09 12.91
CA GLU A 97 -1.61 7.04 13.13
C GLU A 97 -2.11 7.55 11.78
N VAL A 98 -3.42 7.42 11.52
CA VAL A 98 -4.04 8.03 10.33
C VAL A 98 -4.29 9.52 10.59
N VAL A 99 -3.68 10.39 9.78
CA VAL A 99 -3.88 11.85 9.85
C VAL A 99 -5.01 12.28 8.92
N ALA A 100 -5.05 11.75 7.70
CA ALA A 100 -6.07 12.06 6.69
C ALA A 100 -6.30 10.87 5.73
N PRO A 101 -7.48 10.75 5.11
CA PRO A 101 -8.66 11.60 5.30
C PRO A 101 -9.37 11.31 6.64
N GLU A 102 -10.18 12.27 7.09
CA GLU A 102 -10.93 12.17 8.35
C GLU A 102 -11.83 10.92 8.39
N GLU A 103 -12.40 10.53 7.26
CA GLU A 103 -13.21 9.30 7.16
C GLU A 103 -12.42 8.05 7.60
N LEU A 104 -11.17 7.91 7.15
CA LEU A 104 -10.33 6.77 7.54
C LEU A 104 -9.91 6.88 9.01
N ARG A 105 -9.58 8.09 9.49
CA ARG A 105 -9.24 8.34 10.89
C ARG A 105 -10.38 7.95 11.83
N SER A 106 -11.62 8.33 11.49
CA SER A 106 -12.83 7.97 12.24
C SER A 106 -13.05 6.45 12.29
N ARG A 107 -12.81 5.73 11.19
CA ARG A 107 -12.88 4.25 11.17
C ARG A 107 -11.84 3.61 12.09
N PHE A 108 -10.63 4.15 12.14
CA PHE A 108 -9.57 3.70 13.07
C PHE A 108 -9.94 3.96 14.53
N ALA A 109 -10.45 5.15 14.85
CA ALA A 109 -10.88 5.48 16.20
C ALA A 109 -11.91 4.48 16.72
N GLY A 110 -12.96 4.20 15.95
CA GLY A 110 -13.96 3.20 16.33
C GLY A 110 -13.41 1.78 16.45
N ALA A 111 -12.37 1.42 15.68
CA ALA A 111 -11.70 0.13 15.82
C ALA A 111 -10.91 0.03 17.13
N VAL A 112 -10.20 1.10 17.49
CA VAL A 112 -9.43 1.20 18.74
C VAL A 112 -10.33 1.13 19.96
N GLU A 113 -11.50 1.78 19.93
CA GLU A 113 -12.51 1.69 21.00
C GLU A 113 -12.97 0.25 21.18
N ARG A 114 -13.44 -0.40 20.11
CA ARG A 114 -13.88 -1.80 20.17
C ARG A 114 -12.77 -2.74 20.64
N LEU A 115 -11.53 -2.53 20.20
CA LEU A 115 -10.40 -3.35 20.59
C LEU A 115 -10.06 -3.15 22.08
N SER A 116 -10.07 -1.89 22.55
CA SER A 116 -9.86 -1.59 23.97
C SER A 116 -10.90 -2.25 24.87
N ASP A 117 -12.17 -2.26 24.45
CA ASP A 117 -13.25 -2.87 25.21
C ASP A 117 -13.13 -4.41 25.33
N LEU A 118 -12.40 -5.07 24.42
CA LEU A 118 -12.14 -6.52 24.51
C LEU A 118 -11.05 -6.89 25.52
N TYR A 119 -10.13 -5.98 25.82
CA TYR A 119 -8.95 -6.24 26.66
C TYR A 119 -8.96 -5.45 27.98
N ARG A 120 -10.04 -4.72 28.26
CA ARG A 120 -10.27 -4.02 29.53
C ARG A 120 -11.08 -4.90 30.47
#